data_AF-A0A6G3D1X9-F1
#
_entry.id   AF-A0A6G3D1X9-F1
#
_cell.length_a   1.000
_cell.length_b   1.000
_cell.length_c   1.000
_cell.angle_alpha   90.00
_cell.angle_beta   90.00
_cell.angle_gamma   90.00
#
_symmetry.space_group_name_H-M   'P 1'
#
loop_
_entity.id
_entity.type
_entity.pdbx_description
1 polymer ?
#
loop_
_entity_poly.entity_id
_entity_poly.type
_entity_poly.pdbx_seq_one_letter_code
_entity_poly.pdbx_strand_id
1 'polypeptide(L)'
;GRYDVTAGTWSWYGYRLESTGTPGDWLGLSEITVVQDRLAVVERDKLNGPAAEVKRIYTVDLPTSAAPSGALRVLPKRLAHDVLPDLRATNGWTQEKLEGLTVGGDGHVYAVTDNDGLDDATGETVFLDLGTERRVFGRRR
;
A
#
# COMPACT_ATOMS: atom_id res chain seq x y z
N GLY A 1 -2.68 13.98 -0.76
CA GLY A 1 -2.26 15.31 -0.26
C GLY A 1 -2.18 15.29 1.25
N ARG A 2 -1.58 16.30 1.87
CA ARG A 2 -1.59 16.49 3.33
C ARG A 2 -2.37 17.77 3.64
N TYR A 3 -3.38 17.67 4.49
CA TYR A 3 -4.13 18.81 4.97
C TYR A 3 -3.51 19.34 6.27
N ASP A 4 -3.22 20.63 6.31
CA ASP A 4 -2.85 21.34 7.55
C ASP A 4 -4.13 21.92 8.16
N VAL A 5 -4.56 21.36 9.29
CA VAL A 5 -5.78 21.78 10.00
C VAL A 5 -5.65 23.15 10.65
N THR A 6 -4.43 23.56 11.04
CA THR A 6 -4.18 24.85 11.68
C THR A 6 -4.17 25.97 10.65
N ALA A 7 -3.52 25.73 9.50
CA ALA A 7 -3.47 26.69 8.40
C ALA A 7 -4.71 26.63 7.48
N GLY A 8 -5.49 25.56 7.53
CA GLY A 8 -6.64 25.35 6.64
C GLY A 8 -6.26 25.13 5.17
N THR A 9 -5.05 24.61 4.89
CA THR A 9 -4.50 24.53 3.52
C THR A 9 -4.07 23.11 3.15
N TRP A 10 -4.05 22.84 1.84
CA TRP A 10 -3.57 21.57 1.28
C TRP A 10 -2.16 21.68 0.73
N SER A 11 -1.33 20.69 1.02
CA SER A 11 -0.07 20.42 0.34
C SER A 11 -0.20 19.17 -0.54
N TRP A 12 0.29 19.27 -1.77
CA TRP A 12 0.24 18.19 -2.76
C TRP A 12 1.63 17.68 -3.09
N TYR A 13 1.75 16.36 -3.21
CA TYR A 13 3.00 15.67 -3.49
C TYR A 13 2.76 14.59 -4.54
N GLY A 14 3.80 14.29 -5.32
CA GLY A 14 3.76 13.21 -6.30
C GLY A 14 4.20 11.88 -5.68
N TYR A 15 3.60 10.80 -6.16
CA TYR A 15 4.00 9.43 -5.89
C TYR A 15 4.26 8.75 -7.24
N ARG A 16 5.41 8.10 -7.40
CA ARG A 16 5.72 7.38 -8.64
C ARG A 16 5.41 5.89 -8.49
N LEU A 17 4.45 5.43 -9.28
CA LEU A 17 4.14 4.01 -9.42
C LEU A 17 5.34 3.26 -10.03
N GLU A 18 5.48 1.99 -9.66
CA GLU A 18 6.21 1.00 -10.42
C GLU A 18 5.56 0.84 -11.81
N SER A 19 6.29 0.18 -12.71
CA SER A 19 5.82 -0.17 -14.03
C SER A 19 5.67 -1.68 -14.17
N THR A 20 4.74 -2.13 -14.99
CA THR A 20 4.58 -3.52 -15.41
C THR A 20 5.00 -3.67 -16.87
N GLY A 21 5.58 -4.82 -17.22
CA GLY A 21 5.86 -5.21 -18.59
C GLY A 21 4.74 -6.04 -19.23
N THR A 22 3.74 -6.44 -18.44
CA THR A 22 2.67 -7.35 -18.88
C THR A 22 1.61 -6.59 -19.68
N PRO A 23 1.32 -6.98 -20.94
CA PRO A 23 0.32 -6.30 -21.76
C PRO A 23 -1.07 -6.31 -21.11
N GLY A 24 -1.68 -5.13 -20.97
CA GLY A 24 -3.00 -4.97 -20.37
C GLY A 24 -3.01 -4.89 -18.83
N ASP A 25 -1.87 -5.11 -18.17
CA ASP A 25 -1.72 -4.91 -16.74
C ASP A 25 -1.47 -3.43 -16.39
N TRP A 26 -1.73 -3.07 -15.14
CA TRP A 26 -1.46 -1.74 -14.60
C TRP A 26 -1.16 -1.80 -13.11
N LEU A 27 -0.37 -0.83 -12.64
CA LEU A 27 -0.09 -0.64 -11.21
C LEU A 27 -1.02 0.41 -10.63
N GLY A 28 -1.60 0.09 -9.48
CA GLY A 28 -2.57 0.90 -8.77
C GLY A 28 -2.19 1.13 -7.31
N LEU A 29 -2.77 2.19 -6.74
CA LEU A 29 -2.81 2.39 -5.29
C LEU A 29 -4.18 1.98 -4.78
N SER A 30 -4.23 1.24 -3.67
CA SER A 30 -5.47 0.73 -3.10
C SER A 30 -5.67 1.06 -1.63
N GLU A 31 -4.63 1.55 -0.94
CA GLU A 31 -4.73 1.95 0.47
C GLU A 31 -3.65 2.99 0.81
N ILE A 32 -3.98 3.88 1.73
CA ILE A 32 -3.08 4.87 2.33
C ILE A 32 -3.40 5.05 3.82
N THR A 33 -2.44 4.71 4.66
CA THR A 33 -2.56 4.86 6.12
C THR A 33 -1.34 5.53 6.72
N VAL A 34 -1.52 6.22 7.85
CA VAL A 34 -0.39 6.81 8.60
C VAL A 34 0.16 5.75 9.54
N VAL A 35 1.44 5.44 9.40
CA VAL A 35 2.18 4.56 10.33
C VAL A 35 3.39 5.31 10.85
N GLN A 36 3.53 5.37 12.17
CA GLN A 36 4.54 6.21 12.82
C GLN A 36 4.39 7.67 12.36
N ASP A 37 5.41 8.20 11.68
CA ASP A 37 5.46 9.56 11.10
C ASP A 37 5.55 9.53 9.57
N ARG A 38 5.05 8.43 8.96
CA ARG A 38 5.14 8.14 7.52
C ARG A 38 3.78 7.78 6.96
N LEU A 39 3.63 7.89 5.65
CA LEU A 39 2.56 7.18 4.94
C LEU A 39 3.02 5.75 4.64
N ALA A 40 2.17 4.78 4.90
CA ALA A 40 2.20 3.48 4.25
C ALA A 40 1.17 3.47 3.13
N VAL A 41 1.58 2.98 1.97
CA VAL A 41 0.75 2.92 0.76
C VAL A 41 0.78 1.51 0.23
N VAL A 42 -0.38 0.93 -0.07
CA VAL A 42 -0.45 -0.33 -0.82
C VAL A 42 -0.39 0.00 -2.30
N GLU A 43 0.56 -0.63 -2.99
CA GLU A 43 0.70 -0.58 -4.44
C GLU A 43 0.68 -2.00 -5.00
N ARG A 44 -0.11 -2.21 -6.06
CA ARG A 44 -0.40 -3.53 -6.59
C ARG A 44 -0.61 -3.53 -8.10
N ASP A 45 -0.31 -4.65 -8.73
CA ASP A 45 -0.71 -4.91 -10.13
C ASP A 45 -2.16 -5.40 -10.22
N LYS A 46 -2.77 -5.31 -11.40
CA LYS A 46 -4.12 -5.83 -11.70
C LYS A 46 -4.14 -7.36 -11.87
N LEU A 47 -2.98 -8.00 -11.91
CA LEU A 47 -2.84 -9.45 -12.00
C LEU A 47 -3.27 -10.16 -10.71
N ASN A 48 -3.68 -11.41 -10.86
CA ASN A 48 -4.12 -12.30 -9.78
C ASN A 48 -3.68 -13.75 -10.05
N GLY A 49 -4.00 -14.65 -9.13
CA GLY A 49 -3.65 -16.06 -9.24
C GLY A 49 -2.14 -16.29 -9.39
N PRO A 50 -1.73 -17.22 -10.26
CA PRO A 50 -0.32 -17.44 -10.57
C PRO A 50 0.36 -16.24 -11.22
N ALA A 51 -0.40 -15.35 -11.87
CA ALA A 51 0.14 -14.21 -12.62
C ALA A 51 0.44 -12.99 -11.76
N ALA A 52 0.00 -12.93 -10.50
CA ALA A 52 0.30 -11.79 -9.62
C ALA A 52 1.82 -11.60 -9.43
N GLU A 53 2.31 -10.38 -9.61
CA GLU A 53 3.74 -10.02 -9.50
C GLU A 53 4.01 -8.93 -8.46
N VAL A 54 3.08 -7.99 -8.27
CA VAL A 54 3.24 -6.86 -7.34
C VAL A 54 2.07 -6.77 -6.37
N LYS A 55 2.36 -7.00 -5.09
CA LYS A 55 1.47 -6.74 -3.94
C LYS A 55 2.33 -6.19 -2.79
N ARG A 56 2.55 -4.88 -2.75
CA ARG A 56 3.59 -4.28 -1.90
C ARG A 56 3.05 -3.18 -1.01
N ILE A 57 3.68 -3.07 0.16
CA ILE A 57 3.52 -1.93 1.06
C ILE A 57 4.78 -1.08 0.95
N TYR A 58 4.61 0.16 0.52
CA TYR A 58 5.68 1.16 0.49
C TYR A 58 5.50 2.18 1.60
N THR A 59 6.60 2.73 2.11
CA THR A 59 6.59 3.88 3.01
C THR A 59 7.09 5.14 2.31
N VAL A 60 6.46 6.26 2.64
CA VAL A 60 6.81 7.60 2.12
C VAL A 60 6.87 8.56 3.30
N ASP A 61 7.98 9.28 3.44
CA ASP A 61 8.08 10.33 4.45
C ASP A 61 7.33 11.58 3.97
N LEU A 62 6.44 12.12 4.80
CA LEU A 62 5.74 13.35 4.51
C LEU A 62 6.53 14.56 5.04
N PRO A 63 6.82 15.56 4.20
CA PRO A 63 7.39 16.82 4.67
C PRO A 63 6.46 17.52 5.67
N THR A 64 7.04 18.10 6.72
CA THR A 64 6.31 18.90 7.71
C THR A 64 5.99 20.31 7.20
N SER A 65 6.81 20.86 6.32
CA SER A 65 6.59 22.15 5.66
C SER A 65 5.61 22.04 4.50
N ALA A 66 4.90 23.15 4.24
CA ALA A 66 3.99 23.25 3.10
C ALA A 66 4.74 22.98 1.78
N ALA A 67 4.09 22.25 0.88
CA ALA A 67 4.61 22.05 -0.47
C ALA A 67 4.63 23.40 -1.23
N PRO A 68 5.68 23.68 -2.03
CA PRO A 68 5.65 24.81 -2.95
C PRO A 68 4.46 24.72 -3.91
N SER A 69 3.95 25.87 -4.35
CA SER A 69 2.97 25.93 -5.45
C SER A 69 3.61 25.49 -6.78
N GLY A 70 2.86 24.81 -7.63
CA GLY A 70 3.29 24.43 -8.97
C GLY A 70 3.57 22.93 -9.11
N ALA A 71 4.73 22.57 -9.66
CA ALA A 71 5.07 21.19 -9.95
C ALA A 71 5.11 20.32 -8.67
N LEU A 72 4.49 19.14 -8.74
CA LEU A 72 4.46 18.21 -7.61
C LEU A 72 5.87 17.67 -7.33
N ARG A 73 6.38 17.95 -6.13
CA ARG A 73 7.57 17.25 -5.62
C ARG A 73 7.22 15.76 -5.48
N VAL A 74 7.92 14.92 -6.23
CA VAL A 74 7.78 13.47 -6.10
C VAL A 74 8.54 13.00 -4.86
N LEU A 75 7.83 12.36 -3.94
CA LEU A 75 8.42 11.84 -2.72
C LEU A 75 9.04 10.46 -2.99
N PRO A 76 10.24 10.18 -2.45
CA PRO A 76 10.84 8.86 -2.56
C PRO A 76 10.04 7.85 -1.73
N LYS A 77 9.70 6.73 -2.35
CA LYS A 77 9.10 5.58 -1.67
C LYS A 77 10.18 4.55 -1.30
N ARG A 78 9.94 3.79 -0.24
CA ARG A 78 10.80 2.67 0.19
C ARG A 78 9.93 1.45 0.40
N LEU A 79 10.33 0.30 -0.15
CA LEU A 79 9.63 -0.96 0.10
C LEU A 79 9.71 -1.27 1.59
N ALA A 80 8.56 -1.40 2.23
CA ALA A 80 8.44 -1.83 3.61
C ALA A 80 8.23 -3.34 3.68
N HIS A 81 7.30 -3.85 2.87
CA HIS A 81 6.98 -5.28 2.85
C HIS A 81 6.43 -5.72 1.49
N ASP A 82 6.86 -6.90 1.04
CA ASP A 82 6.27 -7.58 -0.11
C ASP A 82 5.26 -8.59 0.42
N VAL A 83 3.98 -8.34 0.16
CA VAL A 83 2.82 -9.11 0.68
C VAL A 83 2.54 -10.34 -0.20
N LEU A 84 3.13 -10.40 -1.41
CA LEU A 84 2.88 -11.49 -2.34
C LEU A 84 3.22 -12.88 -1.77
N PRO A 85 4.34 -13.08 -1.04
CA PRO A 85 4.60 -14.36 -0.37
C PRO A 85 3.55 -14.72 0.69
N ASP A 86 3.03 -13.77 1.45
CA ASP A 86 2.01 -14.02 2.48
C ASP A 86 0.69 -14.45 1.85
N LEU A 87 0.27 -13.77 0.77
CA LEU A 87 -0.92 -14.16 -0.01
C LEU A 87 -0.79 -15.56 -0.64
N ARG A 88 0.43 -15.96 -0.99
CA ARG A 88 0.70 -17.29 -1.58
C ARG A 88 0.85 -18.40 -0.54
N ALA A 89 0.98 -18.08 0.75
CA ALA A 89 1.20 -19.06 1.80
C ALA A 89 0.03 -20.06 1.95
N THR A 90 -1.17 -19.68 1.51
CA THR A 90 -2.35 -20.55 1.47
C THR A 90 -2.27 -21.62 0.38
N ASN A 91 -1.34 -21.50 -0.58
CA ASN A 91 -1.24 -22.32 -1.80
C ASN A 91 -2.52 -22.28 -2.67
N GLY A 92 -3.35 -21.25 -2.50
CA GLY A 92 -4.56 -21.02 -3.27
C GLY A 92 -4.36 -20.05 -4.43
N TRP A 93 -5.47 -19.50 -4.92
CA TRP A 93 -5.45 -18.42 -5.91
C TRP A 93 -5.00 -17.12 -5.23
N THR A 94 -3.93 -16.49 -5.70
CA THR A 94 -3.52 -15.19 -5.16
C THR A 94 -4.59 -14.15 -5.48
N GLN A 95 -5.06 -13.44 -4.47
CA GLN A 95 -6.10 -12.43 -4.69
C GLN A 95 -5.56 -11.19 -5.42
N GLU A 96 -6.43 -10.58 -6.21
CA GLU A 96 -6.12 -9.38 -7.00
C GLU A 96 -5.93 -8.20 -6.05
N LYS A 97 -7.00 -7.87 -5.32
CA LYS A 97 -7.19 -6.59 -4.64
C LYS A 97 -6.77 -6.65 -3.19
N LEU A 98 -5.51 -6.34 -2.93
CA LEU A 98 -5.04 -6.00 -1.59
C LEU A 98 -5.44 -4.54 -1.30
N GLU A 99 -6.40 -4.29 -0.42
CA GLU A 99 -7.02 -2.95 -0.32
C GLU A 99 -7.19 -2.41 1.10
N GLY A 100 -6.89 -3.19 2.13
CA GLY A 100 -6.86 -2.67 3.50
C GLY A 100 -5.51 -2.87 4.16
N LEU A 101 -5.10 -1.88 4.96
CA LEU A 101 -3.88 -1.92 5.77
C LEU A 101 -4.06 -1.11 7.05
N THR A 102 -3.70 -1.70 8.19
CA THR A 102 -3.71 -0.98 9.47
C THR A 102 -2.65 -1.51 10.42
N VAL A 103 -2.31 -0.71 11.44
CA VAL A 103 -1.61 -1.17 12.63
C VAL A 103 -2.66 -1.34 13.73
N GLY A 104 -2.83 -2.56 14.21
CA GLY A 104 -3.74 -2.89 15.30
C GLY A 104 -3.28 -2.30 16.63
N GLY A 105 -4.20 -2.24 17.61
CA GLY A 105 -3.90 -1.79 18.98
C GLY A 105 -2.92 -2.71 19.73
N ASP A 106 -2.67 -3.90 19.21
CA ASP A 106 -1.68 -4.87 19.64
C ASP A 106 -0.29 -4.67 19.01
N GLY A 107 -0.15 -3.68 18.12
CA GLY A 107 1.10 -3.37 17.43
C GLY A 107 1.43 -4.32 16.27
N HIS A 108 0.47 -5.12 15.81
CA HIS A 108 0.60 -5.93 14.60
C HIS A 108 0.10 -5.18 13.36
N VAL A 109 0.64 -5.52 12.20
CA VAL A 109 0.20 -4.96 10.92
C VAL A 109 -0.74 -5.95 10.27
N TYR A 110 -1.97 -5.49 10.02
CA TYR A 110 -3.00 -6.28 9.39
C TYR A 110 -3.29 -5.78 7.99
N ALA A 111 -3.50 -6.70 7.07
CA ALA A 111 -3.91 -6.39 5.70
C ALA A 111 -5.10 -7.26 5.27
N VAL A 112 -5.90 -6.76 4.33
CA VAL A 112 -7.07 -7.49 3.84
C VAL A 112 -7.26 -7.31 2.34
N THR A 113 -7.81 -8.33 1.70
CA THR A 113 -8.21 -8.27 0.29
C THR A 113 -9.72 -8.01 0.16
N ASP A 114 -10.10 -7.04 -0.66
CA ASP A 114 -11.51 -6.80 -1.02
C ASP A 114 -11.72 -7.07 -2.50
N ASN A 115 -12.38 -8.16 -2.84
CA ASN A 115 -12.38 -8.71 -4.20
C ASN A 115 -13.64 -8.38 -5.01
N ASP A 116 -14.42 -7.36 -4.64
CA ASP A 116 -15.70 -6.99 -5.29
C ASP A 116 -16.67 -8.18 -5.50
N GLY A 117 -16.59 -9.20 -4.64
CA GLY A 117 -17.35 -10.43 -4.81
C GLY A 117 -16.78 -11.33 -5.91
N LEU A 118 -17.61 -11.69 -6.91
CA LEU A 118 -17.26 -12.67 -7.95
C LEU A 118 -16.89 -12.04 -9.30
N ASP A 119 -16.76 -10.71 -9.37
CA ASP A 119 -16.39 -10.01 -10.59
C ASP A 119 -14.86 -10.11 -10.81
N ASP A 120 -14.45 -10.90 -11.80
CA ASP A 120 -13.03 -11.22 -12.11
C ASP A 120 -12.20 -11.74 -10.92
N ALA A 121 -12.85 -12.25 -9.87
CA ALA A 121 -12.22 -12.73 -8.64
C ALA A 121 -12.89 -13.99 -8.09
N THR A 122 -12.22 -14.62 -7.13
CA THR A 122 -12.70 -15.88 -6.52
C THR A 122 -13.80 -15.67 -5.47
N GLY A 123 -14.05 -14.43 -5.04
CA GLY A 123 -14.89 -14.11 -3.88
C GLY A 123 -14.24 -14.38 -2.52
N GLU A 124 -13.04 -14.96 -2.47
CA GLU A 124 -12.32 -15.17 -1.21
C GLU A 124 -11.78 -13.83 -0.68
N THR A 125 -12.02 -13.54 0.60
CA THR A 125 -11.34 -12.45 1.32
C THR A 125 -10.27 -13.04 2.23
N VAL A 126 -9.02 -12.61 2.04
CA VAL A 126 -7.90 -13.01 2.87
C VAL A 126 -7.64 -11.92 3.90
N PHE A 127 -7.68 -12.27 5.18
CA PHE A 127 -7.23 -11.43 6.29
C PHE A 127 -5.84 -11.89 6.75
N LEU A 128 -4.87 -10.99 6.73
CA LEU A 128 -3.45 -11.27 6.95
C LEU A 128 -2.97 -10.58 8.22
N ASP A 129 -2.26 -11.32 9.08
CA ASP A 129 -1.35 -10.76 10.07
C ASP A 129 0.07 -10.80 9.48
N LEU A 130 0.62 -9.62 9.13
CA LEU A 130 1.95 -9.47 8.55
C LEU A 130 3.05 -9.41 9.64
N GLY A 131 2.64 -9.48 10.91
CA GLY A 131 3.48 -9.43 12.09
C GLY A 131 3.64 -8.02 12.67
N THR A 132 4.54 -7.89 13.64
CA THR A 132 4.72 -6.64 14.39
C THR A 132 5.07 -5.46 13.49
N GLU A 133 4.61 -4.26 13.85
CA GLU A 133 4.93 -3.00 13.21
C GLU A 133 6.44 -2.81 12.99
N ARG A 134 7.26 -3.18 13.98
CA ARG A 134 8.72 -3.12 13.89
C ARG A 134 9.30 -4.00 12.80
N ARG A 135 8.69 -5.17 12.54
CA ARG A 135 9.13 -6.10 11.49
C ARG A 135 8.82 -5.53 10.11
N VAL A 136 7.62 -4.98 9.93
CA VAL A 136 7.12 -4.49 8.64
C VAL A 136 7.70 -3.11 8.30
N PHE A 137 7.73 -2.18 9.26
CA PHE A 137 8.11 -0.77 9.01
C PHE A 137 9.46 -0.37 9.60
N GLY A 138 10.14 -1.30 10.28
CA GLY A 138 11.38 -1.00 11.00
C GLY A 138 11.16 -0.13 12.24
N ARG A 139 12.25 0.39 12.79
CA ARG A 139 12.19 1.35 13.91
C ARG A 139 11.75 2.73 13.42
N ARG A 140 11.09 3.48 14.31
CA ARG A 140 10.99 4.94 14.21
C ARG A 140 12.42 5.50 14.09
N ARG A 141 12.61 6.38 13.10
CA ARG A 141 13.88 7.11 12.94
C ARG A 141 13.83 8.39 13.75
#